data_AF-A0A2G2D1U0-F1
#
_entry.id   AF-A0A2G2D1U0-F1
#
_cell.length_a   1.000
_cell.length_b   1.000
_cell.length_c   1.000
_cell.angle_alpha   90.00
_cell.angle_beta   90.00
_cell.angle_gamma   90.00
#
_symmetry.space_group_name_H-M   'P 1'
#
loop_
_entity.id
_entity.type
_entity.pdbx_description
1 polymer ?
#
loop_
_entity_poly.entity_id
_entity_poly.type
_entity_poly.pdbx_seq_one_letter_code
_entity_poly.pdbx_strand_id
1 'polypeptide(L)'
;MLKFPKSAALAVLALTAFASPSLAEGDIDAGEKVFKKCRACHAVGDGAKHKVGPELNDIFGRTAGGAEGYKYSKAMIAAGEEGLVWDADSLTEYLTKPKAMIKGTKMAFAGLKKDDDIENILAYLKSFSTEQAAAAEPAPETASEAEPVETAAAAPDAEEPATEMAMAVEASQGAYGLGRKAMPDEIAAWDIDIRPDGTGLPDGKGTVAEGEPIYAESCAVCHGDFGEGAGRWPVLAGGQGTLLKERPVKTIGSYWPYLSTVFDYVRRAMPFGNARSLSDDDVYALTAYLMYLNDIVEDEEFELSKQNFTVMRLPNEANFIADDRLSEPHYAKGEEPCMSDCKPGPVQITARAQVIDVTPDGDGDESSGGGID
;
A
#
# COMPACT_ATOMS: atom_id res chain seq x y z
N MET A 1 77.90 -13.17 45.42
CA MET A 1 77.87 -11.74 45.07
C MET A 1 78.63 -11.55 43.75
N LEU A 2 77.98 -10.95 42.74
CA LEU A 2 78.53 -10.41 41.47
C LEU A 2 79.09 -11.45 40.46
N LYS A 3 78.98 -11.35 39.13
CA LYS A 3 78.23 -10.52 38.15
C LYS A 3 78.48 -11.22 36.79
N PHE A 4 77.46 -11.53 36.00
CA PHE A 4 77.61 -11.98 34.60
C PHE A 4 77.68 -10.77 33.64
N PRO A 5 78.57 -10.76 32.61
CA PRO A 5 78.59 -9.70 31.62
C PRO A 5 77.82 -10.04 30.32
N LYS A 6 76.95 -9.09 29.98
CA LYS A 6 76.49 -8.51 28.70
C LYS A 6 76.97 -9.04 27.33
N SER A 7 76.01 -8.92 26.38
CA SER A 7 76.11 -8.56 24.93
C SER A 7 75.73 -9.72 23.98
N ALA A 8 74.91 -9.57 22.93
CA ALA A 8 74.26 -8.41 22.31
C ALA A 8 72.99 -8.88 21.56
N ALA A 9 71.90 -8.11 21.66
CA ALA A 9 70.68 -8.32 20.87
C ALA A 9 70.71 -7.41 19.64
N LEU A 10 70.61 -8.00 18.45
CA LEU A 10 70.42 -7.30 17.18
C LEU A 10 68.90 -7.05 17.00
N ALA A 11 68.47 -5.80 17.12
CA ALA A 11 67.10 -5.40 16.83
C ALA A 11 66.95 -5.16 15.32
N VAL A 12 66.23 -6.06 14.63
CA VAL A 12 65.78 -5.85 13.25
C VAL A 12 64.50 -5.03 13.31
N LEU A 13 64.58 -3.79 12.81
CA LEU A 13 63.43 -2.90 12.65
C LEU A 13 62.61 -3.37 11.43
N ALA A 14 61.57 -4.16 11.68
CA ALA A 14 60.60 -4.55 10.66
C ALA A 14 59.68 -3.36 10.37
N LEU A 15 59.81 -2.79 9.17
CA LEU A 15 58.90 -1.76 8.65
C LEU A 15 57.59 -2.46 8.24
N THR A 16 56.64 -2.56 9.16
CA THR A 16 55.28 -3.02 8.87
C THR A 16 54.56 -1.96 8.05
N ALA A 17 54.35 -2.22 6.77
CA ALA A 17 53.42 -1.44 5.95
C ALA A 17 52.02 -1.61 6.52
N PHE A 18 51.44 -0.53 7.06
CA PHE A 18 50.02 -0.45 7.31
C PHE A 18 49.32 -0.38 5.95
N ALA A 19 48.73 -1.49 5.52
CA ALA A 19 47.69 -1.45 4.51
C ALA A 19 46.47 -0.79 5.14
N SER A 20 46.17 0.45 4.76
CA SER A 20 44.87 1.03 5.02
C SER A 20 43.81 0.14 4.36
N PRO A 21 42.74 -0.25 5.06
CA PRO A 21 41.58 -0.80 4.37
C PRO A 21 41.07 0.30 3.44
N SER A 22 41.18 0.08 2.14
CA SER A 22 40.36 0.82 1.19
C SER A 22 38.93 0.46 1.54
N LEU A 23 38.15 1.42 2.07
CA LEU A 23 36.70 1.34 1.95
C LEU A 23 36.44 1.16 0.46
N ALA A 24 35.91 0.00 0.08
CA ALA A 24 35.56 -0.25 -1.30
C ALA A 24 34.42 0.71 -1.63
N GLU A 25 34.67 1.65 -2.53
CA GLU A 25 33.62 2.49 -3.10
C GLU A 25 32.67 1.54 -3.87
N GLY A 26 31.37 1.60 -3.58
CA GLY A 26 30.37 0.66 -4.12
C GLY A 26 30.39 0.54 -5.65
N ASP A 27 29.93 -0.59 -6.17
CA ASP A 27 29.84 -0.91 -7.59
C ASP A 27 28.56 -0.33 -8.21
N ILE A 28 28.72 0.62 -9.13
CA ILE A 28 27.63 1.31 -9.83
C ILE A 28 26.78 0.34 -10.68
N ASP A 29 27.40 -0.63 -11.36
CA ASP A 29 26.70 -1.60 -12.21
C ASP A 29 25.90 -2.60 -11.37
N ALA A 30 26.41 -2.94 -10.18
CA ALA A 30 25.66 -3.70 -9.19
C ALA A 30 24.51 -2.86 -8.60
N GLY A 31 24.75 -1.57 -8.35
CA GLY A 31 23.77 -0.62 -7.85
C GLY A 31 22.60 -0.41 -8.80
N GLU A 32 22.84 -0.35 -10.11
CA GLU A 32 21.78 -0.30 -11.12
C GLU A 32 20.86 -1.54 -11.04
N LYS A 33 21.41 -2.72 -10.73
CA LYS A 33 20.61 -3.94 -10.54
C LYS A 33 19.76 -3.85 -9.27
N VAL A 34 20.31 -3.30 -8.18
CA VAL A 34 19.56 -3.05 -6.95
C VAL A 34 18.44 -2.02 -7.21
N PHE A 35 18.70 -1.00 -8.03
CA PHE A 35 17.73 0.01 -8.42
C PHE A 35 16.50 -0.57 -9.13
N LYS A 36 16.55 -1.81 -9.64
CA LYS A 36 15.35 -2.50 -10.14
C LYS A 36 14.24 -2.66 -9.09
N LYS A 37 14.59 -2.69 -7.81
CA LYS A 37 13.64 -2.66 -6.68
C LYS A 37 13.01 -1.27 -6.49
N CYS A 38 13.70 -0.21 -6.94
CA CYS A 38 13.29 1.18 -6.77
C CYS A 38 12.61 1.78 -8.02
N ARG A 39 12.93 1.27 -9.22
CA ARG A 39 12.53 1.85 -10.51
C ARG A 39 11.02 1.91 -10.76
N ALA A 40 10.25 1.10 -10.03
CA ALA A 40 8.79 1.15 -10.07
C ALA A 40 8.30 2.49 -9.52
N CYS A 41 8.82 2.89 -8.36
CA CYS A 41 8.41 4.10 -7.67
C CYS A 41 9.27 5.32 -7.98
N HIS A 42 10.52 5.15 -8.42
CA HIS A 42 11.48 6.24 -8.61
C HIS A 42 12.04 6.30 -10.03
N ALA A 43 12.57 7.47 -10.39
CA ALA A 43 13.28 7.72 -11.64
C ALA A 43 14.60 8.44 -11.34
N VAL A 44 15.62 8.14 -12.15
CA VAL A 44 16.93 8.80 -12.16
C VAL A 44 17.36 9.04 -13.61
N GLY A 45 18.26 9.98 -13.82
CA GLY A 45 18.81 10.34 -15.14
C GLY A 45 18.08 11.49 -15.82
N ASP A 46 18.49 11.78 -17.06
CA ASP A 46 17.98 12.92 -17.83
C ASP A 46 16.47 12.84 -18.04
N GLY A 47 15.76 13.90 -17.67
CA GLY A 47 14.30 13.97 -17.79
C GLY A 47 13.54 13.09 -16.79
N ALA A 48 14.19 12.64 -15.70
CA ALA A 48 13.52 11.95 -14.61
C ALA A 48 12.33 12.78 -14.09
N LYS A 49 11.18 12.13 -13.94
CA LYS A 49 9.96 12.72 -13.40
C LYS A 49 9.61 12.03 -12.09
N HIS A 50 8.96 12.75 -11.19
CA HIS A 50 8.32 12.13 -10.03
C HIS A 50 7.32 11.07 -10.49
N LYS A 51 7.32 9.93 -9.80
CA LYS A 51 6.34 8.86 -9.97
C LYS A 51 5.60 8.72 -8.63
N VAL A 52 5.48 7.51 -8.11
CA VAL A 52 5.00 7.28 -6.75
C VAL A 52 5.94 7.88 -5.72
N GLY A 53 7.25 7.78 -5.93
CA GLY A 53 8.29 8.48 -5.18
C GLY A 53 8.83 9.70 -5.95
N PRO A 54 9.55 10.61 -5.26
CA PRO A 54 10.23 11.71 -5.93
C PRO A 54 11.30 11.17 -6.91
N GLU A 55 11.68 11.95 -7.91
CA GLU A 55 12.90 11.66 -8.67
C GLU A 55 14.12 11.75 -7.73
N LEU A 56 15.20 11.02 -8.07
CA LEU A 56 16.34 10.84 -7.18
C LEU A 56 17.64 11.44 -7.73
N ASN A 57 17.58 12.30 -8.74
CA ASN A 57 18.73 13.12 -9.14
C ASN A 57 19.04 14.12 -8.02
N ASP A 58 20.33 14.44 -7.88
CA ASP A 58 20.83 15.38 -6.87
C ASP A 58 20.29 15.09 -5.46
N ILE A 59 20.09 13.81 -5.12
CA ILE A 59 19.58 13.43 -3.80
C ILE A 59 20.59 13.70 -2.70
N PHE A 60 21.90 13.56 -2.96
CA PHE A 60 22.93 13.84 -1.98
C PHE A 60 23.02 15.35 -1.72
N GLY A 61 22.85 15.76 -0.46
CA GLY A 61 22.76 17.15 -0.02
C GLY A 61 21.35 17.73 0.00
N ARG A 62 20.34 17.01 -0.52
CA ARG A 62 18.96 17.49 -0.55
C ARG A 62 18.28 17.30 0.81
N THR A 63 17.56 18.32 1.26
CA THR A 63 16.72 18.22 2.47
C THR A 63 15.62 17.17 2.27
N ALA A 64 15.39 16.35 3.30
CA ALA A 64 14.31 15.37 3.30
C ALA A 64 12.96 16.05 3.07
N GLY A 65 12.12 15.48 2.20
CA GLY A 65 10.85 16.12 1.82
C GLY A 65 10.98 17.38 0.94
N GLY A 66 12.18 17.67 0.40
CA GLY A 66 12.48 18.91 -0.31
C GLY A 66 12.47 18.86 -1.85
N ALA A 67 12.12 17.73 -2.49
CA ALA A 67 12.02 17.71 -3.95
C ALA A 67 10.83 18.55 -4.42
N GLU A 68 11.11 19.53 -5.28
CA GLU A 68 10.10 20.44 -5.84
C GLU A 68 9.02 19.66 -6.59
N GLY A 69 7.76 20.07 -6.51
CA GLY A 69 6.67 19.45 -7.27
C GLY A 69 6.20 18.06 -6.78
N TYR A 70 6.82 17.47 -5.75
CA TYR A 70 6.39 16.20 -5.17
C TYR A 70 5.64 16.35 -3.83
N LYS A 71 4.57 15.55 -3.64
CA LYS A 71 3.73 15.61 -2.44
C LYS A 71 4.11 14.57 -1.38
N TYR A 72 5.01 14.96 -0.47
CA TYR A 72 5.49 14.13 0.62
C TYR A 72 4.45 13.75 1.69
N SER A 73 4.84 12.85 2.59
CA SER A 73 4.10 12.61 3.83
C SER A 73 4.38 13.75 4.83
N LYS A 74 3.47 13.98 5.77
CA LYS A 74 3.69 14.99 6.83
C LYS A 74 4.93 14.67 7.67
N ALA A 75 5.18 13.39 7.92
CA ALA A 75 6.34 12.94 8.69
C ALA A 75 7.66 13.23 7.97
N MET A 76 7.71 13.01 6.64
CA MET A 76 8.90 13.30 5.84
C MET A 76 9.21 14.79 5.77
N ILE A 77 8.19 15.64 5.63
CA ILE A 77 8.35 17.10 5.65
C ILE A 77 8.90 17.55 7.00
N ALA A 78 8.29 17.08 8.10
CA ALA A 78 8.72 17.42 9.45
C ALA A 78 10.18 16.99 9.72
N ALA A 79 10.59 15.80 9.25
CA ALA A 79 11.97 15.35 9.38
C ALA A 79 12.96 16.29 8.66
N GLY A 80 12.60 16.79 7.48
CA GLY A 80 13.39 17.80 6.77
C GLY A 80 13.45 19.14 7.50
N GLU A 81 12.34 19.62 8.05
CA GLU A 81 12.27 20.84 8.88
C GLU A 81 13.10 20.73 10.16
N GLU A 82 13.23 19.52 10.71
CA GLU A 82 14.08 19.19 11.85
C GLU A 82 15.58 19.03 11.47
N GLY A 83 15.91 19.17 10.18
CA GLY A 83 17.28 19.23 9.68
C GLY A 83 17.79 17.95 9.02
N LEU A 84 16.92 16.97 8.73
CA LEU A 84 17.34 15.78 7.99
C LEU A 84 17.73 16.15 6.55
N VAL A 85 18.99 15.90 6.21
CA VAL A 85 19.57 16.06 4.87
C VAL A 85 20.06 14.71 4.39
N TRP A 86 19.84 14.40 3.11
CA TRP A 86 20.28 13.14 2.53
C TRP A 86 21.78 13.15 2.25
N ASP A 87 22.52 12.34 2.98
CA ASP A 87 23.92 12.01 2.77
C ASP A 87 24.08 10.48 2.79
N ALA A 88 25.32 9.98 2.72
CA ALA A 88 25.54 8.53 2.68
C ALA A 88 25.01 7.82 3.94
N ASP A 89 25.14 8.44 5.12
CA ASP A 89 24.77 7.83 6.40
C ASP A 89 23.24 7.82 6.58
N SER A 90 22.60 8.96 6.36
CA SER A 90 21.14 9.09 6.45
C SER A 90 20.42 8.30 5.36
N LEU A 91 20.96 8.21 4.14
CA LEU A 91 20.41 7.33 3.10
C LEU A 91 20.63 5.86 3.44
N THR A 92 21.76 5.48 4.04
CA THR A 92 21.99 4.10 4.52
C THR A 92 20.93 3.73 5.55
N GLU A 93 20.72 4.57 6.57
CA GLU A 93 19.72 4.32 7.60
C GLU A 93 18.31 4.24 7.02
N TYR A 94 17.96 5.19 6.14
CA TYR A 94 16.64 5.24 5.54
C TYR A 94 16.37 4.05 4.63
N LEU A 95 17.31 3.68 3.76
CA LEU A 95 17.18 2.55 2.83
C LEU A 95 17.23 1.20 3.54
N THR A 96 17.78 1.13 4.76
CA THR A 96 17.73 -0.08 5.58
C THR A 96 16.33 -0.34 6.10
N LYS A 97 15.64 0.70 6.61
CA LYS A 97 14.30 0.54 7.19
C LYS A 97 13.51 1.87 7.23
N PRO A 98 12.88 2.30 6.10
CA PRO A 98 12.29 3.63 5.96
C PRO A 98 11.25 3.97 7.03
N LYS A 99 10.34 3.03 7.33
CA LYS A 99 9.28 3.21 8.33
C LYS A 99 9.78 3.27 9.77
N ALA A 100 10.94 2.68 10.06
CA ALA A 100 11.55 2.74 11.38
C ALA A 100 12.24 4.08 11.62
N MET A 101 12.94 4.60 10.61
CA MET A 101 13.60 5.90 10.68
C MET A 101 12.59 7.06 10.69
N ILE A 102 11.58 7.02 9.82
CA ILE A 102 10.57 8.08 9.71
C ILE A 102 9.18 7.46 9.85
N LYS A 103 8.68 7.43 11.10
CA LYS A 103 7.36 6.90 11.41
C LYS A 103 6.27 7.71 10.70
N GLY A 104 5.47 7.05 9.85
CA GLY A 104 4.47 7.71 9.02
C GLY A 104 5.02 8.26 7.69
N THR A 105 6.21 7.82 7.26
CA THR A 105 6.59 7.97 5.85
C THR A 105 5.60 7.23 4.94
N LYS A 106 5.38 7.78 3.74
CA LYS A 106 4.58 7.12 2.69
C LYS A 106 5.35 6.01 1.99
N MET A 107 6.69 6.02 2.03
CA MET A 107 7.51 5.00 1.39
C MET A 107 7.39 3.68 2.17
N ALA A 108 6.51 2.78 1.74
CA ALA A 108 6.37 1.44 2.33
C ALA A 108 7.26 0.42 1.61
N PHE A 109 8.55 0.77 1.53
CA PHE A 109 9.59 -0.13 1.05
C PHE A 109 10.15 -0.95 2.21
N ALA A 110 10.30 -2.25 2.00
CA ALA A 110 10.85 -3.21 2.96
C ALA A 110 12.27 -2.87 3.46
N GLY A 111 13.03 -2.17 2.63
CA GLY A 111 14.42 -1.84 2.92
C GLY A 111 15.40 -2.89 2.41
N LEU A 112 16.67 -2.49 2.31
CA LEU A 112 17.77 -3.34 1.86
C LEU A 112 18.43 -4.00 3.07
N LYS A 113 18.52 -5.34 3.05
CA LYS A 113 19.12 -6.11 4.16
C LYS A 113 20.62 -6.33 4.04
N LYS A 114 21.19 -6.13 2.85
CA LYS A 114 22.60 -6.40 2.57
C LYS A 114 23.33 -5.08 2.50
N ASP A 115 24.39 -4.96 3.29
CA ASP A 115 25.25 -3.76 3.29
C ASP A 115 25.82 -3.52 1.89
N ASP A 116 26.26 -4.57 1.19
CA ASP A 116 26.70 -4.48 -0.22
C ASP A 116 25.61 -3.90 -1.14
N ASP A 117 24.33 -4.28 -0.97
CA ASP A 117 23.24 -3.72 -1.79
C ASP A 117 23.08 -2.21 -1.50
N ILE A 118 23.28 -1.78 -0.25
CA ILE A 118 23.22 -0.38 0.17
C ILE A 118 24.40 0.40 -0.41
N GLU A 119 25.63 -0.08 -0.23
CA GLU A 119 26.82 0.58 -0.76
C GLU A 119 26.75 0.76 -2.27
N ASN A 120 26.31 -0.29 -2.98
CA ASN A 120 26.15 -0.28 -4.43
C ASN A 120 25.05 0.69 -4.88
N ILE A 121 23.87 0.72 -4.22
CA ILE A 121 22.80 1.65 -4.61
C ILE A 121 23.20 3.11 -4.32
N LEU A 122 23.93 3.37 -3.24
CA LEU A 122 24.43 4.72 -2.94
C LEU A 122 25.45 5.18 -3.99
N ALA A 123 26.36 4.30 -4.41
CA ALA A 123 27.29 4.60 -5.50
C ALA A 123 26.55 4.91 -6.82
N TYR A 124 25.53 4.12 -7.14
CA TYR A 124 24.68 4.35 -8.31
C TYR A 124 23.92 5.69 -8.23
N LEU A 125 23.24 5.98 -7.13
CA LEU A 125 22.49 7.25 -6.96
C LEU A 125 23.42 8.47 -6.97
N LYS A 126 24.64 8.33 -6.43
CA LYS A 126 25.65 9.40 -6.42
C LYS A 126 26.10 9.77 -7.83
N SER A 127 26.07 8.83 -8.79
CA SER A 127 26.36 9.11 -10.20
C SER A 127 25.36 10.06 -10.87
N PHE A 128 24.18 10.26 -10.25
CA PHE A 128 23.15 11.21 -10.69
C PHE A 128 23.09 12.47 -9.81
N SER A 129 24.08 12.69 -8.95
CA SER A 129 24.19 13.89 -8.13
C SER A 129 25.38 14.74 -8.59
N THR A 130 25.14 16.01 -8.85
CA THR A 130 26.17 16.98 -9.17
C THR A 130 26.91 17.39 -7.90
N GLU A 131 28.21 17.64 -8.02
CA GLU A 131 29.14 17.93 -6.90
C GLU A 131 28.82 19.25 -6.15
N GLN A 132 27.76 19.95 -6.56
CA GLN A 132 27.40 21.30 -6.13
C GLN A 132 26.23 21.35 -5.12
N ALA A 133 25.69 20.19 -4.70
CA ALA A 133 24.62 20.10 -3.70
C ALA A 133 25.09 20.11 -2.23
N ALA A 134 26.40 20.21 -1.96
CA ALA A 134 26.96 20.30 -0.60
C ALA A 134 26.83 21.69 0.06
N ALA A 135 26.11 22.65 -0.54
CA ALA A 135 25.86 23.97 0.03
C ALA A 135 24.48 24.54 -0.42
N ALA A 136 23.53 24.63 0.52
CA ALA A 136 22.18 25.23 0.39
C ALA A 136 22.20 26.71 -0.11
N GLU A 137 21.21 27.37 -0.75
CA GLU A 137 19.73 27.31 -0.90
C GLU A 137 19.30 28.41 -1.97
N PRO A 138 18.01 28.72 -2.31
CA PRO A 138 17.00 28.03 -3.14
C PRO A 138 16.53 28.74 -4.46
N ALA A 139 15.93 27.91 -5.34
CA ALA A 139 14.86 28.04 -6.39
C ALA A 139 14.52 29.37 -7.13
N PRO A 140 14.02 29.28 -8.39
CA PRO A 140 12.55 29.26 -8.56
C PRO A 140 11.95 28.39 -9.72
N GLU A 141 10.69 28.06 -9.47
CA GLU A 141 9.57 27.45 -10.22
C GLU A 141 9.44 27.73 -11.74
N THR A 142 8.89 26.77 -12.51
CA THR A 142 7.54 26.86 -13.14
C THR A 142 7.22 25.77 -14.20
N ALA A 143 5.97 25.27 -14.12
CA ALA A 143 5.00 24.85 -15.17
C ALA A 143 5.32 23.69 -16.14
N SER A 144 4.54 22.59 -16.11
CA SER A 144 3.36 22.26 -16.98
C SER A 144 3.76 21.93 -18.44
N GLU A 145 3.37 20.85 -19.10
CA GLU A 145 2.06 20.21 -19.24
C GLU A 145 2.24 18.84 -19.93
N ALA A 146 1.28 17.92 -19.80
CA ALA A 146 1.26 16.62 -20.45
C ALA A 146 0.05 16.49 -21.36
N GLU A 147 0.20 15.75 -22.47
CA GLU A 147 -0.85 15.29 -23.39
C GLU A 147 -0.45 13.88 -23.92
N PRO A 148 -1.39 13.06 -24.41
CA PRO A 148 -1.53 11.65 -23.99
C PRO A 148 -1.08 10.60 -25.03
N VAL A 149 -0.92 9.35 -24.58
CA VAL A 149 -0.63 8.19 -25.44
C VAL A 149 -1.85 7.26 -25.52
N GLU A 150 -2.10 6.89 -26.77
CA GLU A 150 -3.19 6.09 -27.33
C GLU A 150 -3.19 4.63 -26.86
N THR A 151 -4.41 4.10 -26.74
CA THR A 151 -4.76 2.71 -26.43
C THR A 151 -4.42 1.75 -27.58
N ALA A 152 -3.91 0.56 -27.25
CA ALA A 152 -3.93 -0.59 -28.15
C ALA A 152 -4.47 -1.83 -27.43
N ALA A 153 -5.37 -2.51 -28.12
CA ALA A 153 -6.25 -3.56 -27.64
C ALA A 153 -5.74 -4.98 -27.93
N ALA A 154 -6.41 -5.91 -27.23
CA ALA A 154 -6.79 -7.27 -27.63
C ALA A 154 -5.71 -8.38 -27.68
N ALA A 155 -5.90 -9.33 -26.77
CA ALA A 155 -5.35 -10.68 -26.78
C ALA A 155 -6.12 -11.59 -27.79
N PRO A 156 -5.48 -12.62 -28.38
CA PRO A 156 -6.17 -13.64 -29.15
C PRO A 156 -6.61 -14.85 -28.32
N ASP A 157 -7.66 -15.48 -28.83
CA ASP A 157 -8.45 -16.62 -28.36
C ASP A 157 -7.68 -17.84 -27.79
N ALA A 158 -8.27 -18.43 -26.76
CA ALA A 158 -7.94 -19.75 -26.24
C ALA A 158 -8.87 -20.82 -26.86
N GLU A 159 -8.26 -21.84 -27.47
CA GLU A 159 -8.92 -23.03 -28.01
C GLU A 159 -9.07 -24.10 -26.90
N GLU A 160 -10.30 -24.61 -26.71
CA GLU A 160 -10.58 -25.78 -25.88
C GLU A 160 -10.16 -27.10 -26.56
N PRO A 161 -10.02 -28.18 -25.78
CA PRO A 161 -10.95 -29.28 -26.07
C PRO A 161 -11.64 -29.85 -24.84
N ALA A 162 -12.95 -29.99 -24.99
CA ALA A 162 -13.87 -30.71 -24.13
C ALA A 162 -13.50 -32.20 -24.00
N THR A 163 -13.55 -32.71 -22.77
CA THR A 163 -13.85 -34.13 -22.52
C THR A 163 -15.10 -34.20 -21.64
N GLU A 164 -16.16 -34.68 -22.26
CA GLU A 164 -17.51 -34.82 -21.74
C GLU A 164 -17.55 -36.00 -20.75
N MET A 165 -17.71 -35.71 -19.45
CA MET A 165 -18.18 -36.71 -18.47
C MET A 165 -19.62 -36.41 -18.11
N ALA A 166 -20.54 -37.10 -18.79
CA ALA A 166 -21.95 -37.11 -18.43
C ALA A 166 -22.13 -37.80 -17.06
N MET A 167 -22.36 -37.01 -16.00
CA MET A 167 -22.83 -37.53 -14.72
C MET A 167 -24.35 -37.57 -14.71
N ALA A 168 -24.91 -38.75 -14.46
CA ALA A 168 -26.34 -38.95 -14.28
C ALA A 168 -26.84 -38.12 -13.08
N VAL A 169 -27.79 -37.23 -13.36
CA VAL A 169 -28.37 -36.32 -12.37
C VAL A 169 -29.51 -37.06 -11.67
N GLU A 170 -29.29 -37.58 -10.46
CA GLU A 170 -30.38 -38.08 -9.63
C GLU A 170 -31.22 -36.90 -9.08
N ALA A 171 -32.52 -36.87 -9.42
CA ALA A 171 -33.47 -35.88 -8.91
C ALA A 171 -33.69 -36.08 -7.39
N SER A 172 -33.70 -34.98 -6.61
CA SER A 172 -33.86 -35.08 -5.15
C SER A 172 -35.29 -35.39 -4.71
N GLN A 173 -35.37 -36.08 -3.56
CA GLN A 173 -36.60 -36.36 -2.80
C GLN A 173 -37.02 -35.18 -1.88
N GLY A 174 -36.82 -33.93 -2.31
CA GLY A 174 -37.23 -32.76 -1.51
C GLY A 174 -38.76 -32.68 -1.34
N ALA A 175 -39.23 -31.90 -0.36
CA ALA A 175 -40.67 -31.77 -0.03
C ALA A 175 -41.56 -31.37 -1.23
N TYR A 176 -40.98 -30.75 -2.25
CA TYR A 176 -41.64 -30.35 -3.49
C TYR A 176 -41.09 -31.06 -4.74
N GLY A 177 -40.14 -32.00 -4.59
CA GLY A 177 -39.51 -32.71 -5.71
C GLY A 177 -38.69 -31.83 -6.67
N LEU A 178 -38.25 -30.64 -6.23
CA LEU A 178 -37.44 -29.72 -7.04
C LEU A 178 -35.95 -29.83 -6.67
N GLY A 179 -35.09 -29.73 -7.69
CA GLY A 179 -33.63 -29.70 -7.53
C GLY A 179 -33.00 -31.08 -7.26
N ARG A 180 -31.69 -31.08 -6.99
CA ARG A 180 -30.92 -32.23 -6.55
C ARG A 180 -30.05 -31.89 -5.34
N LYS A 181 -29.49 -32.89 -4.67
CA LYS A 181 -28.48 -32.65 -3.64
C LYS A 181 -27.24 -32.00 -4.28
N ALA A 182 -26.72 -30.95 -3.65
CA ALA A 182 -25.46 -30.36 -4.04
C ALA A 182 -24.32 -31.34 -3.74
N MET A 183 -23.43 -31.52 -4.70
CA MET A 183 -22.25 -32.37 -4.55
C MET A 183 -21.21 -31.64 -3.69
N PRO A 184 -20.38 -32.37 -2.93
CA PRO A 184 -19.32 -31.76 -2.11
C PRO A 184 -18.42 -30.81 -2.92
N ASP A 185 -18.05 -31.19 -4.15
CA ASP A 185 -17.17 -30.37 -5.01
C ASP A 185 -17.84 -29.07 -5.46
N GLU A 186 -19.16 -29.06 -5.65
CA GLU A 186 -19.91 -27.85 -6.02
C GLU A 186 -20.00 -26.88 -4.85
N ILE A 187 -20.21 -27.42 -3.65
CA ILE A 187 -20.18 -26.63 -2.41
C ILE A 187 -18.78 -26.04 -2.24
N ALA A 188 -17.73 -26.85 -2.34
CA ALA A 188 -16.35 -26.38 -2.19
C ALA A 188 -15.96 -25.31 -3.23
N ALA A 189 -16.50 -25.37 -4.45
CA ALA A 189 -16.20 -24.40 -5.51
C ALA A 189 -16.87 -23.03 -5.29
N TRP A 190 -17.99 -22.97 -4.56
CA TRP A 190 -18.81 -21.77 -4.38
C TRP A 190 -18.75 -21.20 -2.96
N ASP A 191 -18.74 -22.07 -1.97
CA ASP A 191 -18.70 -21.78 -0.55
C ASP A 191 -17.26 -21.58 -0.08
N ILE A 192 -16.75 -20.40 -0.41
CA ILE A 192 -15.41 -19.92 -0.05
C ILE A 192 -15.45 -18.83 1.04
N ASP A 193 -16.55 -18.75 1.79
CA ASP A 193 -16.76 -17.73 2.83
C ASP A 193 -15.72 -17.87 3.96
N ILE A 194 -15.18 -16.75 4.43
CA ILE A 194 -14.25 -16.76 5.58
C ILE A 194 -14.86 -15.98 6.73
N ARG A 195 -15.17 -16.70 7.82
CA ARG A 195 -15.77 -16.10 9.02
C ARG A 195 -14.70 -15.50 9.93
N PRO A 196 -15.07 -14.54 10.80
CA PRO A 196 -14.13 -13.93 11.74
C PRO A 196 -13.41 -14.89 12.69
N ASP A 197 -13.99 -16.07 12.95
CA ASP A 197 -13.39 -17.13 13.75
C ASP A 197 -12.43 -18.05 12.98
N GLY A 198 -12.20 -17.79 11.69
CA GLY A 198 -11.35 -18.58 10.80
C GLY A 198 -12.05 -19.75 10.12
N THR A 199 -13.34 -19.98 10.38
CA THR A 199 -14.12 -20.98 9.64
C THR A 199 -14.08 -20.64 8.14
N GLY A 200 -13.74 -21.63 7.32
CA GLY A 200 -13.62 -21.49 5.86
C GLY A 200 -12.20 -21.23 5.33
N LEU A 201 -11.22 -20.94 6.20
CA LEU A 201 -9.83 -20.70 5.78
C LEU A 201 -9.24 -21.89 5.02
N PRO A 202 -8.75 -21.69 3.78
CA PRO A 202 -8.00 -22.71 3.06
C PRO A 202 -6.64 -22.94 3.74
N ASP A 203 -6.09 -24.13 3.55
CA ASP A 203 -4.70 -24.39 3.95
C ASP A 203 -3.77 -23.55 3.07
N GLY A 204 -2.80 -22.87 3.70
CA GLY A 204 -1.88 -22.01 2.98
C GLY A 204 -1.14 -21.05 3.91
N LYS A 205 -0.18 -20.33 3.33
CA LYS A 205 0.64 -19.33 4.01
C LYS A 205 1.29 -18.38 3.01
N GLY A 206 1.72 -17.23 3.50
CA GLY A 206 2.48 -16.26 2.71
C GLY A 206 3.06 -15.15 3.56
N THR A 207 4.23 -14.68 3.16
CA THR A 207 4.96 -13.62 3.85
C THR A 207 4.64 -12.23 3.30
N VAL A 208 4.93 -11.20 4.09
CA VAL A 208 4.86 -9.80 3.63
C VAL A 208 5.76 -9.60 2.40
N ALA A 209 6.99 -10.13 2.43
CA ALA A 209 7.96 -10.02 1.33
C ALA A 209 7.48 -10.70 0.03
N GLU A 210 6.74 -11.80 0.12
CA GLU A 210 6.11 -12.45 -1.04
C GLU A 210 4.90 -11.66 -1.56
N GLY A 211 4.18 -10.95 -0.68
CA GLY A 211 2.98 -10.19 -1.05
C GLY A 211 3.28 -8.89 -1.79
N GLU A 212 4.39 -8.21 -1.48
CA GLU A 212 4.80 -6.96 -2.12
C GLU A 212 4.85 -7.03 -3.67
N PRO A 213 5.56 -7.99 -4.30
CA PRO A 213 5.61 -8.06 -5.76
C PRO A 213 4.25 -8.38 -6.39
N ILE A 214 3.43 -9.23 -5.74
CA ILE A 214 2.08 -9.55 -6.21
C ILE A 214 1.21 -8.29 -6.19
N TYR A 215 1.31 -7.50 -5.13
CA TYR A 215 0.60 -6.24 -4.98
C TYR A 215 1.00 -5.23 -6.06
N ALA A 216 2.30 -5.06 -6.28
CA ALA A 216 2.83 -4.16 -7.30
C ALA A 216 2.32 -4.51 -8.71
N GLU A 217 2.25 -5.80 -9.04
CA GLU A 217 1.80 -6.27 -10.36
C GLU A 217 0.27 -6.24 -10.52
N SER A 218 -0.47 -6.64 -9.49
CA SER A 218 -1.91 -6.94 -9.61
C SER A 218 -2.83 -5.92 -8.94
N CYS A 219 -2.31 -5.02 -8.11
CA CYS A 219 -3.12 -4.15 -7.26
C CYS A 219 -2.78 -2.67 -7.40
N ALA A 220 -1.49 -2.34 -7.50
CA ALA A 220 -0.99 -0.96 -7.39
C ALA A 220 -1.51 0.00 -8.48
N VAL A 221 -1.81 -0.51 -9.68
CA VAL A 221 -2.38 0.28 -10.79
C VAL A 221 -3.66 1.02 -10.39
N CYS A 222 -4.46 0.44 -9.49
CA CYS A 222 -5.66 1.07 -8.95
C CYS A 222 -5.45 1.56 -7.52
N HIS A 223 -4.75 0.79 -6.68
CA HIS A 223 -4.69 1.07 -5.25
C HIS A 223 -3.50 1.93 -4.82
N GLY A 224 -2.66 2.37 -5.76
CA GLY A 224 -1.37 3.02 -5.45
C GLY A 224 -0.34 2.01 -4.97
N ASP A 225 0.95 2.34 -5.01
CA ASP A 225 2.01 1.39 -4.64
C ASP A 225 2.00 1.07 -3.14
N PHE A 226 1.42 1.95 -2.31
CA PHE A 226 1.37 1.80 -0.86
C PHE A 226 -0.05 1.79 -0.31
N GLY A 227 -1.05 1.50 -1.15
CA GLY A 227 -2.46 1.46 -0.74
C GLY A 227 -3.10 2.83 -0.55
N GLU A 228 -2.48 3.90 -1.01
CA GLU A 228 -2.98 5.28 -0.89
C GLU A 228 -4.11 5.63 -1.87
N GLY A 229 -4.41 4.74 -2.82
CA GLY A 229 -5.40 4.91 -3.88
C GLY A 229 -4.87 5.73 -5.08
N ALA A 230 -4.96 5.19 -6.29
CA ALA A 230 -4.66 5.92 -7.52
C ALA A 230 -5.91 6.64 -8.04
N GLY A 231 -5.85 7.97 -8.15
CA GLY A 231 -6.97 8.78 -8.65
C GLY A 231 -8.21 8.69 -7.76
N ARG A 232 -9.28 8.05 -8.25
CA ARG A 232 -10.56 7.85 -7.51
C ARG A 232 -10.78 6.42 -7.03
N TRP A 233 -9.79 5.54 -7.20
CA TRP A 233 -9.87 4.18 -6.70
C TRP A 233 -9.76 4.13 -5.17
N PRO A 234 -10.28 3.06 -4.53
CA PRO A 234 -10.28 2.94 -3.08
C PRO A 234 -8.89 2.98 -2.45
N VAL A 235 -8.79 3.73 -1.34
CA VAL A 235 -7.64 3.76 -0.44
C VAL A 235 -7.68 2.52 0.46
N LEU A 236 -6.60 1.73 0.47
CA LEU A 236 -6.48 0.49 1.25
C LEU A 236 -5.72 0.69 2.56
N ALA A 237 -4.83 1.69 2.64
CA ALA A 237 -4.01 1.97 3.82
C ALA A 237 -4.01 3.45 4.21
N GLY A 238 -3.87 3.71 5.52
CA GLY A 238 -3.90 5.05 6.10
C GLY A 238 -5.25 5.42 6.74
N GLY A 239 -5.42 6.69 7.13
CA GLY A 239 -6.69 7.17 7.71
C GLY A 239 -6.88 6.90 9.21
N GLN A 240 -5.85 6.43 9.91
CA GLN A 240 -5.86 6.22 11.36
C GLN A 240 -6.24 7.52 12.08
N GLY A 241 -7.16 7.43 13.05
CA GLY A 241 -7.63 8.58 13.83
C GLY A 241 -8.54 9.56 13.07
N THR A 242 -8.95 9.24 11.83
CA THR A 242 -9.79 10.15 11.03
C THR A 242 -11.30 9.93 11.21
N LEU A 243 -11.73 8.88 11.92
CA LEU A 243 -13.16 8.49 11.99
C LEU A 243 -14.10 9.56 12.56
N LEU A 244 -13.58 10.49 13.37
CA LEU A 244 -14.34 11.61 13.94
C LEU A 244 -14.18 12.93 13.17
N LYS A 245 -13.46 12.91 12.04
CA LYS A 245 -13.30 14.10 11.18
C LYS A 245 -14.51 14.24 10.27
N GLU A 246 -14.74 15.46 9.77
CA GLU A 246 -15.83 15.77 8.84
C GLU A 246 -15.83 14.86 7.60
N ARG A 247 -14.62 14.52 7.09
CA ARG A 247 -14.42 13.61 5.97
C ARG A 247 -13.45 12.49 6.37
N PRO A 248 -13.93 11.39 6.98
CA PRO A 248 -13.09 10.30 7.43
C PRO A 248 -12.51 9.50 6.24
N VAL A 249 -11.31 8.95 6.43
CA VAL A 249 -10.66 8.03 5.48
C VAL A 249 -10.73 6.63 6.08
N LYS A 250 -11.66 5.83 5.53
CA LYS A 250 -12.05 4.51 6.07
C LYS A 250 -11.37 3.40 5.26
N THR A 251 -10.32 2.80 5.83
CA THR A 251 -9.46 1.80 5.19
C THR A 251 -9.47 0.49 5.97
N ILE A 252 -8.66 -0.48 5.54
CA ILE A 252 -8.45 -1.73 6.26
C ILE A 252 -7.95 -1.43 7.68
N GLY A 253 -6.87 -0.65 7.83
CA GLY A 253 -6.27 -0.36 9.13
C GLY A 253 -7.01 0.67 9.98
N SER A 254 -7.83 1.54 9.37
CA SER A 254 -8.55 2.58 10.13
C SER A 254 -9.98 2.23 10.51
N TYR A 255 -10.64 1.32 9.77
CA TYR A 255 -12.07 1.10 9.90
C TYR A 255 -12.48 -0.36 9.94
N TRP A 256 -11.87 -1.26 9.16
CA TRP A 256 -12.38 -2.63 9.04
C TRP A 256 -12.23 -3.42 10.35
N PRO A 257 -13.21 -4.27 10.72
CA PRO A 257 -13.16 -5.00 11.97
C PRO A 257 -12.37 -6.31 11.91
N TYR A 258 -12.42 -7.02 10.78
CA TYR A 258 -11.91 -8.40 10.71
C TYR A 258 -10.97 -8.62 9.51
N LEU A 259 -9.87 -9.33 9.77
CA LEU A 259 -8.95 -9.77 8.73
C LEU A 259 -9.60 -10.78 7.77
N SER A 260 -10.56 -11.57 8.27
CA SER A 260 -11.32 -12.53 7.44
C SER A 260 -12.01 -11.85 6.26
N THR A 261 -12.54 -10.64 6.45
CA THR A 261 -13.18 -9.87 5.38
C THR A 261 -12.18 -9.43 4.32
N VAL A 262 -10.94 -9.09 4.72
CA VAL A 262 -9.87 -8.76 3.77
C VAL A 262 -9.54 -9.97 2.92
N PHE A 263 -9.30 -11.12 3.57
CA PHE A 263 -8.93 -12.37 2.89
C PHE A 263 -10.04 -12.87 1.94
N ASP A 264 -11.29 -12.99 2.42
CA ASP A 264 -12.43 -13.45 1.59
C ASP A 264 -12.63 -12.52 0.40
N TYR A 265 -12.66 -11.21 0.63
CA TYR A 265 -12.91 -10.26 -0.44
C TYR A 265 -11.80 -10.25 -1.50
N VAL A 266 -10.53 -10.29 -1.08
CA VAL A 266 -9.40 -10.36 -2.02
C VAL A 266 -9.47 -11.67 -2.83
N ARG A 267 -9.64 -12.81 -2.17
CA ARG A 267 -9.77 -14.13 -2.82
C ARG A 267 -10.94 -14.20 -3.81
N ARG A 268 -12.07 -13.63 -3.43
CA ARG A 268 -13.34 -13.77 -4.16
C ARG A 268 -13.52 -12.75 -5.28
N ALA A 269 -13.04 -11.53 -5.09
CA ALA A 269 -13.43 -10.39 -5.91
C ALA A 269 -12.25 -9.59 -6.49
N MET A 270 -11.01 -9.88 -6.10
CA MET A 270 -9.82 -9.20 -6.62
C MET A 270 -8.90 -10.15 -7.41
N PRO A 271 -8.08 -9.61 -8.33
CA PRO A 271 -8.08 -8.23 -8.84
C PRO A 271 -9.38 -7.85 -9.58
N PHE A 272 -9.77 -6.57 -9.55
CA PHE A 272 -10.96 -6.09 -10.26
C PHE A 272 -10.81 -6.32 -11.78
N GLY A 273 -11.76 -7.05 -12.38
CA GLY A 273 -11.71 -7.47 -13.78
C GLY A 273 -11.06 -8.83 -14.02
N ASN A 274 -10.40 -9.41 -13.01
CA ASN A 274 -9.79 -10.75 -13.06
C ASN A 274 -9.91 -11.48 -11.71
N ALA A 275 -11.12 -11.46 -11.12
CA ALA A 275 -11.36 -12.05 -9.81
C ALA A 275 -11.15 -13.57 -9.79
N ARG A 276 -10.78 -14.13 -8.63
CA ARG A 276 -10.45 -15.57 -8.44
C ARG A 276 -9.26 -16.08 -9.26
N SER A 277 -8.35 -15.20 -9.66
CA SER A 277 -7.13 -15.56 -10.40
C SER A 277 -5.91 -15.86 -9.52
N LEU A 278 -5.98 -15.51 -8.23
CA LEU A 278 -4.90 -15.68 -7.25
C LEU A 278 -5.03 -17.02 -6.53
N SER A 279 -3.90 -17.64 -6.19
CA SER A 279 -3.88 -18.84 -5.35
C SER A 279 -4.15 -18.51 -3.88
N ASP A 280 -4.47 -19.51 -3.07
CA ASP A 280 -4.72 -19.29 -1.63
C ASP A 280 -3.47 -18.75 -0.92
N ASP A 281 -2.25 -19.19 -1.30
CA ASP A 281 -0.98 -18.68 -0.78
C ASP A 281 -0.72 -17.22 -1.21
N ASP A 282 -1.04 -16.85 -2.47
CA ASP A 282 -0.93 -15.47 -2.94
C ASP A 282 -1.83 -14.54 -2.12
N VAL A 283 -3.05 -15.00 -1.78
CA VAL A 283 -3.98 -14.22 -0.95
C VAL A 283 -3.46 -14.09 0.48
N TYR A 284 -2.83 -15.13 1.06
CA TYR A 284 -2.17 -15.02 2.36
C TYR A 284 -1.03 -13.98 2.33
N ALA A 285 -0.16 -14.05 1.31
CA ALA A 285 0.94 -13.12 1.14
C ALA A 285 0.46 -11.67 0.96
N LEU A 286 -0.52 -11.44 0.09
CA LEU A 286 -1.15 -10.12 -0.09
C LEU A 286 -1.82 -9.62 1.19
N THR A 287 -2.50 -10.49 1.94
CA THR A 287 -3.12 -10.12 3.20
C THR A 287 -2.06 -9.70 4.23
N ALA A 288 -0.94 -10.44 4.32
CA ALA A 288 0.19 -10.06 5.16
C ALA A 288 0.77 -8.70 4.73
N TYR A 289 0.96 -8.46 3.43
CA TYR A 289 1.44 -7.19 2.91
C TYR A 289 0.47 -6.03 3.19
N LEU A 290 -0.84 -6.23 3.03
CA LEU A 290 -1.85 -5.23 3.40
C LEU A 290 -1.84 -4.90 4.90
N MET A 291 -1.54 -5.88 5.76
CA MET A 291 -1.33 -5.65 7.19
C MET A 291 -0.07 -4.80 7.44
N TYR A 292 1.01 -5.06 6.70
CA TYR A 292 2.24 -4.27 6.75
C TYR A 292 2.03 -2.82 6.28
N LEU A 293 1.29 -2.61 5.18
CA LEU A 293 0.92 -1.28 4.69
C LEU A 293 0.14 -0.48 5.75
N ASN A 294 -0.65 -1.17 6.57
CA ASN A 294 -1.48 -0.59 7.62
C ASN A 294 -0.82 -0.55 9.01
N ASP A 295 0.47 -0.84 9.11
CA ASP A 295 1.24 -0.87 10.36
C ASP A 295 0.66 -1.81 11.43
N ILE A 296 0.00 -2.90 11.00
CA ILE A 296 -0.51 -3.97 11.88
C ILE A 296 0.60 -4.99 12.18
N VAL A 297 1.49 -5.20 11.20
CA VAL A 297 2.75 -5.95 11.35
C VAL A 297 3.89 -5.08 10.84
N GLU A 298 5.06 -5.22 11.44
CA GLU A 298 6.25 -4.40 11.11
C GLU A 298 7.42 -5.25 10.57
N ASP A 299 7.28 -6.58 10.57
CA ASP A 299 8.29 -7.53 10.10
C ASP A 299 7.93 -8.03 8.70
N GLU A 300 8.86 -7.91 7.76
CA GLU A 300 8.67 -8.36 6.37
C GLU A 300 8.77 -9.89 6.23
N GLU A 301 9.41 -10.54 7.19
CA GLU A 301 9.47 -12.00 7.28
C GLU A 301 8.24 -12.57 8.00
N PHE A 302 7.30 -11.72 8.41
CA PHE A 302 6.05 -12.17 9.00
C PHE A 302 5.27 -13.03 8.00
N GLU A 303 5.10 -14.31 8.34
CA GLU A 303 4.30 -15.28 7.60
C GLU A 303 2.88 -15.32 8.17
N LEU A 304 1.90 -14.91 7.38
CA LEU A 304 0.50 -15.17 7.69
C LEU A 304 0.15 -16.57 7.20
N SER A 305 -0.54 -17.34 8.04
CA SER A 305 -0.97 -18.70 7.72
C SER A 305 -2.31 -18.99 8.35
N LYS A 306 -2.97 -20.07 7.93
CA LYS A 306 -4.19 -20.56 8.59
C LYS A 306 -4.04 -20.71 10.10
N GLN A 307 -2.85 -21.09 10.58
CA GLN A 307 -2.59 -21.39 12.00
C GLN A 307 -2.55 -20.14 12.88
N ASN A 308 -2.07 -19.01 12.36
CA ASN A 308 -1.95 -17.77 13.11
C ASN A 308 -2.97 -16.69 12.72
N PHE A 309 -3.77 -16.91 11.67
CA PHE A 309 -4.71 -15.93 11.13
C PHE A 309 -5.64 -15.31 12.19
N THR A 310 -6.23 -16.13 13.05
CA THR A 310 -7.23 -15.70 14.05
C THR A 310 -6.64 -15.00 15.28
N VAL A 311 -5.31 -15.00 15.39
CA VAL A 311 -4.57 -14.23 16.41
C VAL A 311 -4.45 -12.76 15.99
N MET A 312 -4.47 -12.49 14.68
CA MET A 312 -4.34 -11.14 14.14
C MET A 312 -5.67 -10.39 14.25
N ARG A 313 -5.64 -9.21 14.88
CA ARG A 313 -6.82 -8.38 15.16
C ARG A 313 -6.64 -7.01 14.51
N LEU A 314 -7.69 -6.50 13.86
CA LEU A 314 -7.64 -5.17 13.25
C LEU A 314 -7.94 -4.10 14.31
N PRO A 315 -7.39 -2.87 14.17
CA PRO A 315 -7.52 -1.85 15.22
C PRO A 315 -8.95 -1.44 15.57
N ASN A 316 -9.91 -1.61 14.65
CA ASN A 316 -11.28 -1.13 14.81
C ASN A 316 -12.31 -2.25 15.10
N GLU A 317 -11.85 -3.45 15.44
CA GLU A 317 -12.70 -4.64 15.65
C GLU A 317 -13.83 -4.42 16.67
N ALA A 318 -13.54 -3.72 17.77
CA ALA A 318 -14.49 -3.52 18.87
C ALA A 318 -15.52 -2.40 18.65
N ASN A 319 -15.41 -1.63 17.56
CA ASN A 319 -16.15 -0.37 17.37
C ASN A 319 -17.37 -0.49 16.44
N PHE A 320 -17.85 -1.71 16.20
CA PHE A 320 -19.08 -1.97 15.47
C PHE A 320 -20.14 -2.48 16.43
N ILE A 321 -21.34 -1.92 16.33
CA ILE A 321 -22.50 -2.32 17.11
C ILE A 321 -23.60 -2.83 16.17
N ALA A 322 -24.46 -3.70 16.70
CA ALA A 322 -25.71 -4.00 16.02
C ALA A 322 -26.56 -2.72 15.92
N ASP A 323 -27.40 -2.66 14.90
CA ASP A 323 -28.33 -1.56 14.70
C ASP A 323 -29.18 -1.32 15.95
N ASP A 324 -28.99 -0.17 16.58
CA ASP A 324 -29.63 0.25 17.82
C ASP A 324 -30.64 1.39 17.61
N ARG A 325 -30.99 1.71 16.34
CA ARG A 325 -31.96 2.76 16.01
C ARG A 325 -33.27 2.64 16.78
N LEU A 326 -33.75 1.42 17.06
CA LEU A 326 -34.98 1.22 17.83
C LEU A 326 -34.88 1.66 19.31
N SER A 327 -33.67 1.79 19.84
CA SER A 327 -33.40 2.31 21.18
C SER A 327 -33.02 3.79 21.21
N GLU A 328 -32.67 4.38 20.07
CA GLU A 328 -32.37 5.81 19.96
C GLU A 328 -33.67 6.65 20.10
N PRO A 329 -33.70 7.65 21.00
CA PRO A 329 -34.88 8.50 21.19
C PRO A 329 -35.37 9.18 19.90
N HIS A 330 -34.45 9.51 18.98
CA HIS A 330 -34.79 10.16 17.72
C HIS A 330 -35.58 9.27 16.76
N TYR A 331 -35.37 7.96 16.80
CA TYR A 331 -36.02 6.98 15.93
C TYR A 331 -37.04 6.11 16.65
N ALA A 332 -37.17 6.26 17.97
CA ALA A 332 -38.20 5.61 18.76
C ALA A 332 -39.58 5.98 18.21
N LYS A 333 -40.33 4.98 17.75
CA LYS A 333 -41.72 5.15 17.30
C LYS A 333 -42.54 5.80 18.41
N GLY A 334 -43.31 6.85 18.08
CA GLY A 334 -44.43 7.25 18.94
C GLY A 334 -44.70 8.74 19.12
N GLU A 335 -43.97 9.65 18.49
CA GLU A 335 -44.35 11.06 18.53
C GLU A 335 -45.44 11.36 17.47
N GLU A 336 -46.57 11.91 17.91
CA GLU A 336 -47.58 12.44 16.99
C GLU A 336 -46.98 13.65 16.25
N PRO A 337 -47.03 13.67 14.90
CA PRO A 337 -46.47 14.78 14.14
C PRO A 337 -47.21 16.08 14.50
N CYS A 338 -46.49 17.19 14.57
CA CYS A 338 -47.13 18.49 14.68
C CYS A 338 -47.93 18.81 13.41
N MET A 339 -49.19 19.23 13.60
CA MET A 339 -50.12 19.51 12.51
C MET A 339 -50.30 21.02 12.21
N SER A 340 -50.01 21.90 13.16
CA SER A 340 -50.19 23.34 13.03
C SER A 340 -49.17 24.13 13.85
N ASP A 341 -48.70 25.26 13.32
CA ASP A 341 -47.78 26.20 14.01
C ASP A 341 -46.46 25.56 14.50
N CYS A 342 -45.94 24.59 13.75
CA CYS A 342 -44.85 23.70 14.17
C CYS A 342 -43.47 24.34 14.29
N LYS A 343 -43.25 25.46 13.60
CA LYS A 343 -42.00 26.21 13.66
C LYS A 343 -42.30 27.67 13.94
N PRO A 344 -41.81 28.24 15.06
CA PRO A 344 -41.91 29.66 15.28
C PRO A 344 -40.98 30.42 14.30
N GLY A 345 -41.53 31.43 13.63
CA GLY A 345 -40.77 32.32 12.73
C GLY A 345 -40.67 31.82 11.28
N PRO A 346 -39.99 32.60 10.42
CA PRO A 346 -39.93 32.30 8.99
C PRO A 346 -39.06 31.07 8.70
N VAL A 347 -39.46 30.32 7.66
CA VAL A 347 -38.60 29.30 7.06
C VAL A 347 -37.54 29.97 6.17
N GLN A 348 -36.30 29.53 6.29
CA GLN A 348 -35.16 30.05 5.52
C GLN A 348 -34.55 28.92 4.71
N ILE A 349 -34.21 29.21 3.45
CA ILE A 349 -33.52 28.27 2.57
C ILE A 349 -32.03 28.27 2.94
N THR A 350 -31.50 27.14 3.37
CA THR A 350 -30.08 27.00 3.77
C THR A 350 -29.20 26.32 2.73
N ALA A 351 -29.80 25.59 1.77
CA ALA A 351 -29.09 24.94 0.68
C ALA A 351 -29.99 24.84 -0.56
N ARG A 352 -29.38 24.88 -1.76
CA ARG A 352 -30.04 24.63 -3.05
C ARG A 352 -29.18 23.67 -3.86
N ALA A 353 -29.75 22.58 -4.36
CA ALA A 353 -29.01 21.59 -5.16
C ALA A 353 -28.39 22.22 -6.43
N GLN A 354 -29.10 23.17 -7.04
CA GLN A 354 -28.64 23.99 -8.17
C GLN A 354 -27.34 24.76 -7.92
N VAL A 355 -26.88 24.89 -6.67
CA VAL A 355 -25.59 25.54 -6.36
C VAL A 355 -24.41 24.60 -6.61
N ILE A 356 -24.59 23.28 -6.45
CA ILE A 356 -23.52 22.29 -6.67
C ILE A 356 -23.47 21.88 -8.15
N ASP A 357 -24.63 21.78 -8.80
CA ASP A 357 -24.77 21.58 -10.24
C ASP A 357 -23.97 20.39 -10.81
N VAL A 358 -24.23 19.20 -10.26
CA VAL A 358 -23.60 17.92 -10.66
C VAL A 358 -24.61 16.89 -11.13
N THR A 359 -25.87 17.30 -11.30
CA THR A 359 -26.92 16.46 -11.89
C THR A 359 -26.78 16.52 -13.41
N PRO A 360 -26.70 15.39 -14.13
CA PRO A 360 -26.59 15.42 -15.59
C PRO A 360 -27.74 16.21 -16.21
N ASP A 361 -27.40 17.13 -17.11
CA ASP A 361 -28.40 17.85 -17.91
C ASP A 361 -29.02 16.92 -18.94
N GLY A 362 -30.30 17.15 -19.23
CA GLY A 362 -30.93 16.54 -20.39
C GLY A 362 -30.50 17.24 -21.67
N ASP A 363 -30.19 16.48 -22.72
CA ASP A 363 -29.79 16.98 -24.05
C ASP A 363 -30.93 17.71 -24.76
N GLY A 364 -31.50 18.79 -24.21
CA GLY A 364 -32.47 19.69 -24.89
C GLY A 364 -33.73 19.04 -25.47
N ASP A 365 -33.94 17.74 -25.28
CA ASP A 365 -35.05 16.95 -25.78
C ASP A 365 -35.69 16.30 -24.56
N GLU A 366 -37.00 16.49 -24.40
CA GLU A 366 -37.81 16.30 -23.19
C GLU A 366 -37.86 14.86 -22.64
N SER A 367 -36.92 13.99 -23.01
CA SER A 367 -36.92 12.55 -22.71
C SER A 367 -35.90 12.10 -21.65
N SER A 368 -34.98 12.96 -21.21
CA SER A 368 -34.08 12.65 -20.08
C SER A 368 -34.55 13.37 -18.81
N GLY A 369 -35.54 12.76 -18.16
CA GLY A 369 -35.92 13.02 -16.76
C GLY A 369 -36.18 14.49 -16.42
N GLY A 370 -37.39 14.97 -16.75
CA GLY A 370 -37.81 16.36 -16.58
C GLY A 370 -37.34 17.01 -15.28
N GLY A 371 -36.56 18.08 -15.43
CA GLY A 371 -36.28 19.03 -14.37
C GLY A 371 -37.61 19.60 -13.86
N ILE A 372 -37.83 19.48 -12.56
CA ILE A 372 -38.95 20.14 -11.88
C ILE A 372 -38.60 21.63 -11.83
N ASP A 373 -39.29 22.41 -12.66
CA ASP A 373 -39.27 23.88 -12.70
C ASP A 373 -39.71 24.49 -11.35
#